data_AF-A0A2D5R4S9-F1
#
_entry.id   AF-A0A2D5R4S9-F1
#
_cell.length_a   1.000
_cell.length_b   1.000
_cell.length_c   1.000
_cell.angle_alpha   90.00
_cell.angle_beta   90.00
_cell.angle_gamma   90.00
#
_symmetry.space_group_name_H-M   'P 1'
#
loop_
_entity.id
_entity.type
_entity.pdbx_description
1 polymer ?
#
loop_
_entity_poly.entity_id
_entity_poly.type
_entity_poly.pdbx_seq_one_letter_code
_entity_poly.pdbx_strand_id
1 'polypeptide(L)'
;MEIQHRQATIDWQQKVRQFVDAELIPWEIEAEMNQGVIPEAVAKTMQGKAIALGLSKMDAPTEHGGLNMSMVDQVAAWEELGRVTNALCWCFPEAQHWMFEACADSDYQIKTYLN
;
A
#
# COMPACT_ATOMS: atom_id res chain seq x y z
N MET A 1 -14.17 -8.02 27.57
CA MET A 1 -13.14 -8.61 26.70
C MET A 1 -12.34 -7.45 26.13
N GLU A 2 -11.06 -7.34 26.47
CA GLU A 2 -10.17 -6.34 25.88
C GLU A 2 -9.47 -6.99 24.69
N ILE A 3 -9.61 -6.39 23.51
CA ILE A 3 -8.91 -6.84 22.30
C ILE A 3 -7.61 -6.03 22.24
N GLN A 4 -6.46 -6.71 22.28
CA GLN A 4 -5.15 -6.09 22.17
C GLN A 4 -4.49 -6.48 20.84
N HIS A 5 -3.93 -5.51 20.14
CA HIS A 5 -3.18 -5.76 18.90
C HIS A 5 -1.81 -6.38 19.20
N ARG A 6 -1.32 -7.19 18.26
CA ARG A 6 0.07 -7.69 18.30
C ARG A 6 1.02 -6.53 18.05
N GLN A 7 2.25 -6.62 18.57
CA GLN A 7 3.28 -5.60 18.33
C GLN A 7 3.51 -5.36 16.83
N ALA A 8 3.56 -6.43 16.02
CA ALA A 8 3.72 -6.30 14.57
C ALA A 8 2.62 -5.45 13.90
N THR A 9 1.37 -5.54 14.38
CA THR A 9 0.27 -4.73 13.87
C THR A 9 0.48 -3.24 14.21
N ILE A 10 0.91 -2.95 15.44
CA ILE A 10 1.22 -1.60 15.90
C ILE A 10 2.40 -1.02 15.11
N ASP A 11 3.44 -1.82 14.87
CA ASP A 11 4.61 -1.41 14.09
C ASP A 11 4.24 -1.05 12.65
N TRP A 12 3.37 -1.85 12.02
CA TRP A 12 2.85 -1.55 10.68
C TRP A 12 2.02 -0.27 10.64
N GLN A 13 1.11 -0.09 11.60
CA GLN A 13 0.34 1.15 11.74
C GLN A 13 1.29 2.36 11.83
N GLN A 14 2.28 2.31 12.72
CA GLN A 14 3.23 3.42 12.89
C GLN A 14 4.08 3.68 11.64
N LYS A 15 4.54 2.64 10.97
CA LYS A 15 5.35 2.75 9.76
C LYS A 15 4.57 3.41 8.62
N VAL A 16 3.33 3.00 8.42
CA VAL A 16 2.46 3.56 7.37
C VAL A 16 2.01 4.96 7.72
N ARG A 17 1.71 5.24 9.00
CA ARG A 17 1.46 6.58 9.50
C ARG A 17 2.58 7.56 9.14
N GLN A 18 3.83 7.18 9.39
CA GLN A 18 5.00 8.02 9.06
C GLN A 18 5.09 8.32 7.56
N PHE A 19 4.83 7.32 6.71
CA PHE A 19 4.78 7.50 5.26
C PHE A 19 3.65 8.47 4.85
N VAL A 20 2.44 8.26 5.36
CA VAL A 20 1.27 9.09 5.03
C VAL A 20 1.50 10.54 5.47
N ASP A 21 1.95 10.75 6.71
CA ASP A 21 2.16 12.08 7.29
C ASP A 21 3.29 12.85 6.56
N ALA A 22 4.36 12.16 6.14
CA ALA A 22 5.52 12.80 5.51
C ALA A 22 5.40 12.96 3.99
N GLU A 23 4.76 12.00 3.31
CA GLU A 23 4.81 11.89 1.85
C GLU A 23 3.49 12.20 1.15
N LEU A 24 2.35 11.97 1.81
CA LEU A 24 1.04 12.08 1.16
C LEU A 24 0.27 13.32 1.61
N ILE A 25 0.05 13.50 2.92
CA ILE A 25 -0.69 14.62 3.50
C ILE A 25 -0.19 16.00 3.01
N PRO A 26 1.13 16.26 2.87
CA PRO A 26 1.60 17.56 2.41
C PRO A 26 1.10 17.98 1.02
N TRP A 27 0.59 17.03 0.22
CA TRP A 27 0.12 17.26 -1.14
C TRP A 27 -1.39 17.36 -1.28
N GLU A 28 -2.16 17.28 -0.18
CA GLU A 28 -3.63 17.35 -0.23
C GLU A 28 -4.13 18.69 -0.78
N ILE A 29 -3.55 19.81 -0.33
CA ILE A 29 -3.96 21.14 -0.80
C ILE A 29 -3.61 21.33 -2.28
N GLU A 30 -2.42 20.88 -2.69
CA GLU A 30 -2.01 20.97 -4.09
C GLU A 30 -2.97 20.16 -4.97
N ALA A 31 -3.28 18.92 -4.58
CA ALA A 31 -4.23 18.09 -5.32
C ALA A 31 -5.62 18.74 -5.39
N GLU A 32 -6.16 19.21 -4.26
CA GLU A 32 -7.48 19.87 -4.19
C GLU A 32 -7.56 21.09 -5.12
N MET A 33 -6.53 21.95 -5.11
CA MET A 33 -6.49 23.16 -5.93
C MET A 33 -6.22 22.89 -7.42
N ASN A 34 -5.78 21.68 -7.76
CA ASN A 34 -5.39 21.29 -9.12
C ASN A 34 -6.17 20.06 -9.63
N GLN A 35 -7.45 19.95 -9.31
CA GLN A 35 -8.36 18.92 -9.86
C GLN A 35 -7.89 17.48 -9.57
N GLY A 36 -7.29 17.26 -8.40
CA GLY A 36 -6.74 15.97 -7.98
C GLY A 36 -5.35 15.66 -8.55
N VAL A 37 -4.70 16.61 -9.23
CA VAL A 37 -3.40 16.39 -9.88
C VAL A 37 -2.27 16.99 -9.06
N ILE A 38 -1.21 16.20 -8.88
CA ILE A 38 0.06 16.64 -8.30
C ILE A 38 1.17 16.51 -9.35
N PRO A 39 2.33 17.17 -9.15
CA PRO A 39 3.45 17.03 -10.08
C PRO A 39 3.90 15.58 -10.25
N GLU A 40 4.19 15.18 -11.49
CA GLU A 40 4.54 13.78 -11.83
C GLU A 40 5.74 13.25 -11.03
N ALA A 41 6.76 14.09 -10.81
CA ALA A 41 7.95 13.71 -10.03
C ALA A 41 7.60 13.34 -8.58
N VAL A 42 6.57 13.99 -8.01
CA VAL A 42 6.07 13.73 -6.67
C VAL A 42 5.32 12.40 -6.65
N ALA A 43 4.38 12.20 -7.60
CA ALA A 43 3.63 10.96 -7.72
C ALA A 43 4.56 9.74 -7.87
N LYS A 44 5.61 9.85 -8.69
CA LYS A 44 6.65 8.81 -8.83
C LYS A 44 7.41 8.56 -7.53
N THR A 45 7.70 9.62 -6.76
CA THR A 45 8.38 9.49 -5.46
C THR A 45 7.49 8.78 -4.44
N MET A 46 6.20 9.14 -4.36
CA MET A 46 5.22 8.47 -3.50
C MET A 46 5.11 6.98 -3.85
N GLN A 47 4.93 6.67 -5.14
CA GLN A 47 4.86 5.29 -5.62
C GLN A 47 6.12 4.50 -5.25
N GLY A 48 7.31 5.06 -5.51
CA GLY A 48 8.57 4.41 -5.20
C GLY A 48 8.74 4.12 -3.71
N LYS A 49 8.34 5.06 -2.84
CA LYS A 49 8.38 4.88 -1.38
C LYS A 49 7.36 3.84 -0.90
N ALA A 50 6.14 3.86 -1.43
CA ALA A 50 5.12 2.87 -1.10
C ALA A 50 5.54 1.44 -1.49
N ILE A 51 6.10 1.27 -2.70
CA ILE A 51 6.64 -0.01 -3.17
C ILE A 51 7.81 -0.46 -2.29
N ALA A 52 8.75 0.44 -1.96
CA ALA A 52 9.89 0.12 -1.10
C ALA A 52 9.47 -0.29 0.33
N LEU A 53 8.34 0.22 0.81
CA LEU A 53 7.73 -0.20 2.08
C LEU A 53 7.04 -1.57 2.00
N GLY A 54 6.75 -2.06 0.79
CA GLY A 54 6.05 -3.32 0.54
C GLY A 54 4.53 -3.19 0.42
N LEU A 55 4.00 -1.97 0.35
CA LEU A 55 2.54 -1.73 0.32
C LEU A 55 1.86 -2.31 -0.93
N SER A 56 2.58 -2.39 -2.05
CA SER A 56 2.06 -2.94 -3.31
C SER A 56 1.82 -4.45 -3.30
N LYS A 57 2.34 -5.16 -2.29
CA LYS A 57 2.30 -6.63 -2.18
C LYS A 57 2.13 -7.08 -0.72
N MET A 58 1.25 -6.40 0.03
CA MET A 58 1.06 -6.65 1.47
C MET A 58 0.64 -8.10 1.76
N ASP A 59 -0.36 -8.62 1.05
CA ASP A 59 -0.91 -9.97 1.27
C ASP A 59 -0.38 -10.99 0.27
N ALA A 60 0.31 -10.56 -0.79
CA ALA A 60 0.91 -11.45 -1.77
C ALA A 60 1.85 -12.48 -1.12
N PRO A 61 1.98 -13.70 -1.70
CA PRO A 61 2.89 -14.73 -1.20
C PRO A 61 4.35 -14.27 -1.16
N THR A 62 5.10 -14.74 -0.17
CA THR A 62 6.52 -14.38 -0.01
C THR A 62 7.40 -14.86 -1.16
N GLU A 63 7.06 -15.99 -1.80
CA GLU A 63 7.75 -16.49 -2.99
C GLU A 63 7.61 -15.56 -4.21
N HIS A 64 6.59 -14.70 -4.21
CA HIS A 64 6.36 -13.65 -5.20
C HIS A 64 6.83 -12.25 -4.74
N GLY A 65 7.64 -12.21 -3.67
CA GLY A 65 8.17 -10.97 -3.09
C GLY A 65 7.16 -10.18 -2.26
N GLY A 66 6.03 -10.79 -1.90
CA GLY A 66 5.05 -10.19 -0.99
C GLY A 66 5.39 -10.36 0.49
N LEU A 67 4.58 -9.73 1.34
CA LEU A 67 4.77 -9.74 2.78
C LEU A 67 3.92 -10.81 3.50
N ASN A 68 2.97 -11.44 2.80
CA ASN A 68 2.02 -12.40 3.35
C ASN A 68 1.36 -11.91 4.67
N MET A 69 1.01 -10.63 4.71
CA MET A 69 0.44 -9.97 5.88
C MET A 69 -0.93 -10.53 6.24
N SER A 70 -1.20 -10.65 7.53
CA SER A 70 -2.54 -11.01 8.00
C SER A 70 -3.53 -9.88 7.71
N MET A 71 -4.83 -10.20 7.63
CA MET A 71 -5.89 -9.21 7.44
C MET A 71 -5.86 -8.07 8.47
N VAL A 72 -5.53 -8.36 9.74
CA VAL A 72 -5.46 -7.35 10.79
C VAL A 72 -4.29 -6.39 10.57
N ASP A 73 -3.15 -6.89 10.09
CA ASP A 73 -2.00 -6.03 9.79
C ASP A 73 -2.26 -5.18 8.55
N GLN A 74 -2.94 -5.74 7.53
CA GLN A 74 -3.37 -5.00 6.35
C GLN A 74 -4.36 -3.90 6.72
N VAL A 75 -5.35 -4.18 7.57
CA VAL A 75 -6.31 -3.18 8.03
C VAL A 75 -5.63 -2.06 8.80
N ALA A 76 -4.64 -2.36 9.65
CA ALA A 76 -3.89 -1.33 10.37
C ALA A 76 -3.09 -0.41 9.44
N ALA A 77 -2.54 -0.94 8.33
CA ALA A 77 -1.93 -0.13 7.28
C ALA A 77 -2.98 0.73 6.53
N TRP A 78 -4.10 0.11 6.15
CA TRP A 78 -5.17 0.80 5.42
C TRP A 78 -5.87 1.90 6.22
N GLU A 79 -5.99 1.74 7.53
CA GLU A 79 -6.52 2.77 8.42
C GLU A 79 -5.68 4.06 8.32
N GLU A 80 -4.35 3.93 8.29
CA GLU A 80 -3.46 5.09 8.15
C GLU A 80 -3.45 5.64 6.72
N LEU A 81 -3.42 4.77 5.70
CA LEU A 81 -3.53 5.19 4.30
C LEU A 81 -4.84 5.96 4.06
N GLY A 82 -5.95 5.54 4.68
CA GLY A 82 -7.25 6.19 4.56
C GLY A 82 -7.35 7.57 5.20
N ARG A 83 -6.33 8.02 5.95
CA ARG A 83 -6.31 9.37 6.53
C ARG A 83 -6.06 10.47 5.50
N VAL A 84 -5.45 10.14 4.35
CA VAL A 84 -5.18 11.12 3.29
C VAL A 84 -6.34 11.22 2.31
N THR A 85 -6.61 12.43 1.86
CA THR A 85 -7.67 12.79 0.92
C THR A 85 -7.19 12.77 -0.54
N ASN A 86 -8.08 13.14 -1.47
CA ASN A 86 -7.77 13.26 -2.90
C ASN A 86 -7.22 11.97 -3.55
N ALA A 87 -7.56 10.81 -2.97
CA ALA A 87 -7.11 9.50 -3.41
C ALA A 87 -5.57 9.34 -3.46
N LEU A 88 -4.80 10.20 -2.77
CA LEU A 88 -3.34 10.18 -2.81
C LEU A 88 -2.73 8.87 -2.26
N CYS A 89 -3.47 8.13 -1.42
CA CYS A 89 -3.04 6.82 -0.94
C CYS A 89 -2.98 5.75 -2.05
N TRP A 90 -3.75 5.89 -3.13
CA TRP A 90 -3.75 4.96 -4.27
C TRP A 90 -2.58 5.21 -5.23
N CYS A 91 -1.39 5.50 -4.69
CA CYS A 91 -0.18 5.80 -5.44
C CYS A 91 0.61 4.54 -5.85
N PHE A 92 0.11 3.33 -5.58
CA PHE A 92 0.76 2.06 -5.90
C PHE A 92 -0.26 1.04 -6.42
N PRO A 93 0.16 0.09 -7.27
CA PRO A 93 -0.67 -1.06 -7.63
C PRO A 93 -0.67 -2.10 -6.50
N GLU A 94 -1.70 -2.93 -6.42
CA GLU A 94 -1.84 -3.95 -5.37
C GLU A 94 -2.04 -5.34 -5.98
N ALA A 95 -0.99 -6.16 -5.89
CA ALA A 95 -1.13 -7.58 -6.18
C ALA A 95 -1.58 -8.30 -4.89
N GLN A 96 -2.71 -8.97 -4.97
CA GLN A 96 -3.32 -9.67 -3.82
C GLN A 96 -3.16 -11.18 -3.92
N HIS A 97 -3.19 -11.87 -2.78
CA HIS A 97 -3.00 -13.33 -2.68
C HIS A 97 -3.89 -14.09 -3.66
N TRP A 98 -5.19 -13.74 -3.70
CA TRP A 98 -6.17 -14.40 -4.56
C TRP A 98 -5.83 -14.28 -6.05
N MET A 99 -5.11 -13.24 -6.48
CA MET A 99 -4.72 -13.06 -7.87
C MET A 99 -3.70 -14.12 -8.30
N PHE A 100 -2.76 -14.47 -7.40
CA PHE A 100 -1.79 -15.53 -7.63
C PHE A 100 -2.45 -16.90 -7.69
N GLU A 101 -3.45 -17.14 -6.83
CA GLU A 101 -4.27 -18.37 -6.91
C GLU A 101 -5.06 -18.44 -8.22
N ALA A 102 -5.72 -17.34 -8.61
CA ALA A 102 -6.52 -17.29 -9.83
C ALA A 102 -5.69 -17.44 -11.11
N CYS A 103 -4.43 -17.01 -11.08
CA CYS A 103 -3.51 -17.09 -12.21
C CYS A 103 -2.54 -18.27 -12.13
N ALA A 104 -2.71 -19.19 -11.16
CA ALA A 104 -1.75 -20.26 -10.87
C ALA A 104 -1.46 -21.19 -12.07
N ASP A 105 -2.45 -21.37 -12.95
CA ASP A 105 -2.31 -22.20 -14.16
C ASP A 105 -1.64 -21.46 -15.34
N SER A 106 -1.18 -20.22 -15.14
CA SER A 106 -0.58 -19.39 -16.19
C SER A 106 0.66 -18.65 -15.71
N ASP A 107 1.80 -19.30 -15.92
CA ASP A 107 3.14 -18.73 -15.77
C ASP A 107 3.28 -17.34 -16.42
N TYR A 108 2.66 -17.16 -17.59
CA TYR A 108 2.66 -15.90 -18.31
C TYR A 108 1.93 -14.80 -17.53
N GLN A 109 0.75 -15.09 -16.97
CA GLN A 109 -0.02 -14.10 -16.22
C GLN A 109 0.71 -13.69 -14.93
N ILE A 110 1.25 -14.65 -14.19
CA ILE A 110 2.04 -14.40 -12.99
C ILE A 110 3.24 -13.50 -13.30
N LYS A 111 4.05 -13.88 -14.31
CA LYS A 111 5.29 -13.15 -14.65
C LYS A 111 5.05 -11.78 -15.29
N THR A 112 3.95 -11.59 -16.00
CA THR A 112 3.70 -10.36 -16.77
C THR A 112 2.91 -9.33 -15.97
N TYR A 113 1.98 -9.75 -15.11
CA TYR A 113 1.02 -8.85 -14.48
C TYR A 113 1.13 -8.75 -12.96
N LEU A 114 1.69 -9.77 -12.28
CA LEU A 114 1.74 -9.80 -10.80
C LEU A 114 3.16 -9.66 -10.23
N ASN A 115 4.19 -10.01 -10.99
CA ASN A 115 5.58 -9.95 -10.55
C ASN A 115 6.24 -8.60 -10.83
#